data_AF-A0A9E4H309-F1
#
_entry.id   AF-A0A9E4H309-F1
#
_cell.length_a   1.000
_cell.length_b   1.000
_cell.length_c   1.000
_cell.angle_alpha   90.00
_cell.angle_beta   90.00
_cell.angle_gamma   90.00
#
_symmetry.space_group_name_H-M   'P 1'
#
loop_
_entity.id
_entity.type
_entity.pdbx_description
1 polymer ?
#
loop_
_entity_poly.entity_id
_entity_poly.type
_entity_poly.pdbx_seq_one_letter_code
_entity_poly.pdbx_strand_id
1 'polypeptide(L)' 'MVISDAHQGLKNAIATVFAGARRQRCRPHLMANLPIRAPKQSQPGVAAMVRTICQ' A
#
# COMPACT_ATOMS: atom_id res chain seq x y z
N MET A 1 15.56 0.48 -4.99
CA MET A 1 14.09 0.61 -4.84
C MET A 1 13.72 0.15 -3.44
N VAL A 2 12.84 0.87 -2.73
CA VAL A 2 12.43 0.52 -1.35
C VAL A 2 10.94 0.16 -1.34
N ILE A 3 10.59 -0.97 -0.73
CA ILE A 3 9.20 -1.41 -0.56
C ILE A 3 8.81 -1.20 0.91
N SER A 4 7.73 -0.45 1.15
CA SER A 4 7.31 -0.10 2.52
C SER A 4 5.80 0.15 2.59
N ASP A 5 5.21 0.15 3.79
CA ASP A 5 3.81 0.59 3.94
C ASP A 5 3.67 2.12 3.81
N ALA A 6 2.44 2.60 3.65
CA ALA A 6 2.08 4.01 3.54
C ALA A 6 2.11 4.78 4.88
N HIS A 7 2.91 4.34 5.85
CA HIS A 7 3.09 5.07 7.10
C HIS A 7 3.88 6.37 6.87
N GLN A 8 3.35 7.51 7.33
CA GLN A 8 3.92 8.84 7.05
C GLN A 8 5.39 8.96 7.51
N GLY A 9 5.69 8.51 8.73
CA GLY A 9 7.06 8.51 9.25
C GLY A 9 8.03 7.68 8.41
N LEU A 10 7.55 6.58 7.81
CA LEU A 10 8.35 5.73 6.95
C LEU A 10 8.56 6.37 5.57
N LYS A 11 7.62 7.19 5.08
CA LYS A 11 7.84 7.98 3.85
C LYS A 11 8.95 8.99 4.06
N ASN A 12 8.88 9.72 5.17
CA ASN A 12 9.84 10.77 5.50
C ASN A 12 11.24 10.17 5.71
N ALA A 13 11.36 9.10 6.50
CA ALA A 13 12.65 8.44 6.74
C ALA A 13 13.30 7.93 5.44
N ILE A 14 12.51 7.32 4.54
CA ILE A 14 13.03 6.84 3.25
C ILE A 14 13.48 8.01 2.37
N ALA A 15 12.73 9.10 2.33
CA ALA A 15 13.10 10.29 1.56
C ALA A 15 14.40 10.92 2.07
N THR A 16 14.65 10.89 3.39
CA THR A 16 15.86 11.44 4.00
C THR A 16 17.08 10.54 3.84
N VAL A 17 16.95 9.24 4.10
CA VAL A 17 18.08 8.30 4.14
C VAL A 17 18.45 7.76 2.76
N PHE A 18 17.44 7.55 1.90
CA PHE A 18 17.62 6.93 0.59
C PHE A 18 17.29 7.93 -0.53
N ALA A 19 18.01 9.05 -0.56
CA ALA A 19 17.88 10.05 -1.62
C ALA A 19 18.00 9.41 -3.01
N GLY A 20 17.07 9.73 -3.91
CA GLY A 20 17.03 9.19 -5.27
C GLY A 20 16.45 7.77 -5.40
N ALA A 21 16.18 7.07 -4.29
CA ALA A 21 15.55 5.75 -4.36
C ALA A 21 14.06 5.84 -4.68
N ARG A 22 13.63 5.09 -5.71
CA ARG A 22 12.20 4.86 -5.96
C ARG A 22 11.58 4.07 -4.82
N ARG A 23 10.43 4.54 -4.33
CA ARG A 23 9.67 3.88 -3.27
C ARG A 23 8.34 3.33 -3.79
N GLN A 24 8.06 2.07 -3.49
CA GLN A 24 6.81 1.37 -3.79
C GLN A 24 6.09 0.98 -2.50
N ARG A 25 4.76 0.89 -2.56
CA ARG A 25 3.96 0.39 -1.44
C ARG A 25 4.00 -1.14 -1.41
N CYS A 26 4.08 -1.75 -0.23
CA CYS A 26 4.02 -3.21 -0.13
C CYS A 26 2.62 -3.75 -0.49
N ARG A 27 2.60 -4.71 -1.42
CA ARG A 27 1.37 -5.36 -1.92
C ARG A 27 0.56 -6.03 -0.81
N PRO A 28 1.15 -6.81 0.13
CA PRO A 28 0.37 -7.46 1.19
C PRO A 28 -0.37 -6.48 2.10
N HIS A 29 0.28 -5.37 2.52
CA HIS A 29 -0.42 -4.37 3.33
C HIS A 29 -1.46 -3.60 2.50
N LEU A 30 -1.25 -3.39 1.20
CA LEU A 30 -2.29 -2.79 0.36
C LEU A 30 -3.54 -3.69 0.26
N MET A 31 -3.35 -5.02 0.14
CA MET A 31 -4.44 -6.00 0.14
C MET A 31 -5.25 -6.00 1.42
N ALA A 32 -4.58 -5.91 2.57
CA ALA A 32 -5.22 -5.90 3.87
C ALA A 32 -5.88 -4.55 4.19
N ASN A 33 -5.21 -3.44 3.91
CA ASN A 33 -5.62 -2.11 4.38
C ASN A 33 -6.75 -1.48 3.55
N LEU A 34 -6.82 -1.75 2.24
CA LEU A 34 -7.78 -1.06 1.38
C LEU A 34 -9.24 -1.50 1.62
N PRO A 35 -9.57 -2.80 1.74
CA PRO A 35 -10.94 -3.24 2.02
C PRO A 35 -11.47 -2.73 3.37
N ILE A 36 -10.60 -2.59 4.38
CA ILE A 36 -10.97 -2.06 5.70
C ILE A 36 -11.55 -0.63 5.62
N ARG A 37 -11.14 0.15 4.61
CA ARG A 37 -11.63 1.53 4.39
C ARG A 37 -12.92 1.60 3.58
N ALA A 38 -13.44 0.47 3.10
CA ALA A 38 -14.65 0.40 2.30
C ALA A 38 -15.87 -0.04 3.13
N PRO A 39 -17.11 0.40 2.79
CA PRO A 39 -18.33 -0.13 3.39
C PRO A 39 -18.38 -1.65 3.29
N LYS A 40 -18.83 -2.34 4.35
CA LYS A 40 -18.82 -3.82 4.46
C LYS A 40 -19.38 -4.53 3.22
N GLN A 41 -20.47 -4.01 2.66
CA GLN A 41 -21.14 -4.56 1.47
C GLN A 41 -20.25 -4.53 0.21
N SER A 42 -19.34 -3.56 0.11
CA SER A 42 -18.44 -3.37 -1.04
C SER A 42 -17.06 -4.04 -0.87
N GLN A 43 -16.71 -4.52 0.33
CA GLN A 43 -15.40 -5.10 0.61
C GLN A 43 -15.01 -6.27 -0.31
N PRO A 44 -15.93 -7.20 -0.68
CA PRO A 44 -15.59 -8.27 -1.62
C PRO A 44 -15.17 -7.74 -3.00
N GLY A 45 -15.86 -6.71 -3.50
CA GLY A 45 -15.53 -6.07 -4.77
C GLY A 45 -14.20 -5.32 -4.72
N VAL A 46 -13.95 -4.56 -3.65
CA VAL A 46 -12.68 -3.86 -3.44
C VAL A 46 -11.52 -4.85 -3.33
N ALA A 47 -11.68 -5.94 -2.58
CA ALA A 47 -10.67 -6.99 -2.47
C ALA A 47 -10.36 -7.63 -3.83
N ALA A 48 -11.38 -7.91 -4.66
CA ALA A 48 -11.19 -8.45 -6.00
C ALA A 48 -10.41 -7.47 -6.91
N MET A 49 -10.78 -6.18 -6.90
CA MET A 49 -10.06 -5.15 -7.67
C MET A 49 -8.60 -5.01 -7.24
N VAL A 50 -8.34 -4.95 -5.93
CA VAL A 50 -6.97 -4.87 -5.40
C VAL A 50 -6.18 -6.11 -5.78
N ARG A 51 -6.83 -7.29 -5.79
CA ARG A 51 -6.23 -8.51 -6.32
C ARG A 51 -5.82 -8.29 -7.75
N THR A 52 -6.68 -7.83 -8.65
CA THR A 52 -6.32 -7.59 -10.06
C THR A 52 -5.13 -6.65 -10.23
N ILE A 53 -5.05 -5.58 -9.44
CA ILE A 53 -3.99 -4.55 -9.57
C ILE A 53 -2.65 -5.03 -9.00
N CYS A 54 -2.70 -5.83 -7.93
CA CYS A 54 -1.54 -6.26 -7.18
C CYS A 54 -1.27 -7.75 -7.34
N GLN A 55 -1.75 -8.37 -8.41
CA GLN A 55 -1.35 -9.69 -8.90
C GLN A 55 -0.11 -9.56 -9.77
#